data_AF-A0A916ZX89-F1
#
_entry.id   AF-A0A916ZX89-F1
#
_cell.length_a   1.000
_cell.length_b   1.000
_cell.length_c   1.000
_cell.angle_alpha   90.00
_cell.angle_beta   90.00
_cell.angle_gamma   90.00
#
_symmetry.space_group_name_H-M   'P 1'
#
loop_
_entity.id
_entity.type
_entity.pdbx_description
1 polymer ?
#
loop_
_entity_poly.entity_id
_entity_poly.type
_entity_poly.pdbx_seq_one_letter_code
_entity_poly.pdbx_strand_id
1 'polypeptide(L)'
;MYLSKHNTSLLILIFSLTLLSCREAVKLKSSVRKTETEARLFKNAFSKVKKGIGVDKLESLSNNDTLEGSSIYAPMSQKNMLNTYGYVYDFINSSKQPINSRNFTYDSTSNKFFVRDKNYKSIKEGKEVFGWHPYWMKDSWKSYPFELLTTVSYFSYKINPKSGSYTNQAQIDDWNNTAMVDSALTKQTKVLLTASCHGFKNTSDFLDNPDRWDVFIETIDPLIQNRNANGLDINFESLSYFYREKFNLFIAEVHKRLSASYASNGKSFFLSITLPAYDSREIFDIKTLESYADLMVIMGYDYNTGTQTQGPVAPLRSKESSISLSTTLDFYINRGINLDKTVLALPYYGAMWDGTLTKKGDATYNETTLERKLTYSEIKKLLVDNNKYNTVPILDEYSMTNYYNLTYKDNSTKEIWFDDEFTLSKKYQYAMSKKLKGVGIWALGYDNGYNNLWNAIEDEFATDIKQYKDPVALAEGYPIKISSFLLKYNKLLFTAAIIFFITVALSFFILLTDWKVRDSILQRKLHQWIFIMICFILILPITALIYNGLNKVLPNINVFIKPEWQIYIAFALGMILFYFIQKFKFKSIERP
;
A
#
# COMPACT_ATOMS: atom_id res chain seq x y z
N MET A 1 -23.77 58.52 -66.49
CA MET A 1 -23.56 57.05 -66.55
C MET A 1 -22.58 56.60 -65.44
N TYR A 2 -22.94 56.68 -64.15
CA TYR A 2 -21.99 56.38 -63.05
C TYR A 2 -22.61 55.82 -61.75
N LEU A 3 -23.85 55.31 -61.81
CA LEU A 3 -24.62 54.85 -60.63
C LEU A 3 -24.98 53.34 -60.65
N SER A 4 -24.57 52.60 -61.68
CA SER A 4 -25.00 51.21 -61.89
C SER A 4 -24.08 50.15 -61.23
N LYS A 5 -22.76 50.39 -61.12
CA LYS A 5 -21.79 49.36 -60.68
C LYS A 5 -21.77 49.07 -59.17
N HIS A 6 -22.06 50.05 -58.30
CA HIS A 6 -22.03 49.83 -56.86
C HIS A 6 -23.23 49.04 -56.34
N ASN A 7 -24.45 49.30 -56.86
CA ASN A 7 -25.66 48.61 -56.40
C ASN A 7 -25.64 47.11 -56.76
N THR A 8 -25.07 46.71 -57.90
CA THR A 8 -24.90 45.29 -58.25
C THR A 8 -23.93 44.57 -57.32
N SER A 9 -22.77 45.17 -57.00
CA SER A 9 -21.84 44.57 -56.03
C SER A 9 -22.43 44.51 -54.62
N LEU A 10 -23.21 45.51 -54.21
CA LEU A 10 -23.88 45.52 -52.92
C LEU A 10 -24.99 44.45 -52.83
N LEU A 11 -25.80 44.28 -53.88
CA LEU A 11 -26.78 43.19 -53.94
C LEU A 11 -26.13 41.81 -53.88
N ILE A 12 -25.04 41.59 -54.63
CA ILE A 12 -24.30 40.32 -54.60
C ILE A 12 -23.71 40.05 -53.22
N LEU A 13 -23.18 41.08 -52.54
CA LEU A 13 -22.68 40.95 -51.17
C LEU A 13 -23.82 40.57 -50.20
N ILE A 14 -24.96 41.27 -50.25
CA ILE A 14 -26.14 41.00 -49.41
C ILE A 14 -26.69 39.58 -49.67
N PHE A 15 -26.77 39.15 -50.94
CA PHE A 15 -27.24 37.81 -51.29
C PHE A 15 -26.25 36.71 -50.89
N SER A 16 -24.94 37.00 -50.87
CA SER A 16 -23.93 36.08 -50.31
C SER A 16 -24.06 35.96 -48.78
N LEU A 17 -24.37 37.07 -48.08
CA LEU A 17 -24.54 37.11 -46.64
C LEU A 17 -25.81 36.37 -46.19
N THR A 18 -26.91 36.43 -46.94
CA THR A 18 -28.12 35.62 -46.66
C THR A 18 -27.92 34.14 -46.96
N LEU A 19 -27.12 33.79 -47.98
CA LEU A 19 -26.75 32.39 -48.24
C LEU A 19 -25.80 31.82 -47.17
N LEU A 20 -24.87 32.62 -46.63
CA LEU A 20 -24.07 32.23 -45.47
C LEU A 20 -24.94 32.06 -44.21
N SER A 21 -25.82 33.02 -43.90
CA SER A 21 -26.66 32.93 -42.69
C SER A 21 -27.63 31.75 -42.73
N CYS A 22 -28.19 31.39 -43.88
CA CYS A 22 -28.95 30.14 -44.04
C CYS A 22 -28.07 28.89 -43.80
N ARG A 23 -26.83 28.87 -44.31
CA ARG A 23 -25.91 27.73 -44.14
C ARG A 23 -25.45 27.56 -42.69
N GLU A 24 -25.34 28.66 -41.93
CA GLU A 24 -25.09 28.61 -40.49
C GLU A 24 -26.35 28.30 -39.69
N ALA A 25 -27.53 28.82 -40.05
CA ALA A 25 -28.78 28.49 -39.37
C ALA A 25 -29.15 27.00 -39.47
N VAL A 26 -28.83 26.33 -40.60
CA VAL A 26 -28.99 24.87 -40.74
C VAL A 26 -27.98 24.11 -39.87
N LYS A 27 -26.71 24.56 -39.80
CA LYS A 27 -25.75 24.01 -38.82
C LYS A 27 -26.25 24.19 -37.40
N LEU A 28 -26.77 25.37 -37.04
CA LEU A 28 -27.23 25.70 -35.70
C LEU A 28 -28.47 24.88 -35.31
N LYS A 29 -29.42 24.65 -36.23
CA LYS A 29 -30.50 23.66 -36.02
C LYS A 29 -29.98 22.23 -35.84
N SER A 30 -28.96 21.81 -36.59
CA SER A 30 -28.36 20.48 -36.42
C SER A 30 -27.65 20.33 -35.07
N SER A 31 -26.92 21.36 -34.64
CA SER A 31 -26.28 21.42 -33.32
C SER A 31 -27.30 21.43 -32.20
N VAL A 32 -28.32 22.30 -32.24
CA VAL A 32 -29.38 22.34 -31.22
C VAL A 32 -30.09 21.00 -31.09
N ARG A 33 -30.43 20.31 -32.19
CA ARG A 33 -31.04 18.98 -32.13
C ARG A 33 -30.10 17.92 -31.55
N LYS A 34 -28.78 18.10 -31.73
CA LYS A 34 -27.75 17.30 -31.06
C LYS A 34 -27.70 17.61 -29.56
N THR A 35 -27.62 18.88 -29.18
CA THR A 35 -27.60 19.34 -27.78
C THR A 35 -28.88 19.00 -27.03
N GLU A 36 -30.06 19.02 -27.66
CA GLU A 36 -31.31 18.50 -27.09
C GLU A 36 -31.27 16.97 -26.90
N THR A 37 -30.70 16.24 -27.85
CA THR A 37 -30.53 14.78 -27.74
C THR A 37 -29.54 14.42 -26.64
N GLU A 38 -28.41 15.12 -26.58
CA GLU A 38 -27.37 15.00 -25.56
C GLU A 38 -27.89 15.44 -24.18
N ALA A 39 -28.69 16.52 -24.09
CA ALA A 39 -29.35 16.94 -22.86
C ALA A 39 -30.45 15.96 -22.42
N ARG A 40 -31.17 15.33 -23.35
CA ARG A 40 -32.15 14.27 -23.03
C ARG A 40 -31.47 12.98 -22.58
N LEU A 41 -30.34 12.62 -23.19
CA LEU A 41 -29.48 11.52 -22.74
C LEU A 41 -28.88 11.82 -21.37
N PHE A 42 -28.39 13.03 -21.14
CA PHE A 42 -27.90 13.48 -19.84
C PHE A 42 -29.01 13.46 -18.79
N LYS A 43 -30.22 13.96 -19.09
CA LYS A 43 -31.38 13.94 -18.17
C LYS A 43 -31.84 12.51 -17.86
N ASN A 44 -31.73 11.58 -18.81
CA ASN A 44 -32.02 10.15 -18.61
C ASN A 44 -30.91 9.41 -17.86
N ALA A 45 -29.64 9.79 -18.04
CA ALA A 45 -28.54 9.30 -17.22
C ALA A 45 -28.67 9.83 -15.78
N PHE A 46 -28.95 11.12 -15.62
CA PHE A 46 -29.15 11.78 -14.34
C PHE A 46 -30.36 11.24 -13.58
N SER A 47 -31.47 10.88 -14.25
CA SER A 47 -32.61 10.23 -13.60
C SER A 47 -32.32 8.78 -13.19
N LYS A 48 -31.55 8.01 -13.99
CA LYS A 48 -31.02 6.70 -13.56
C LYS A 48 -30.07 6.82 -12.37
N VAL A 49 -29.22 7.85 -12.33
CA VAL A 49 -28.35 8.16 -11.19
C VAL A 49 -29.17 8.59 -9.97
N LYS A 50 -30.21 9.43 -10.12
CA LYS A 50 -31.13 9.83 -9.04
C LYS A 50 -31.80 8.61 -8.40
N LYS A 51 -32.23 7.64 -9.22
CA LYS A 51 -32.78 6.36 -8.74
C LYS A 51 -31.73 5.46 -8.10
N GLY A 52 -30.51 5.38 -8.66
CA GLY A 52 -29.40 4.62 -8.09
C GLY A 52 -28.87 5.15 -6.75
N ILE A 53 -29.04 6.45 -6.47
CA ILE A 53 -28.68 7.10 -5.21
C ILE A 53 -29.89 7.19 -4.25
N GLY A 54 -31.08 6.69 -4.64
CA GLY A 54 -32.27 6.63 -3.78
C GLY A 54 -32.97 7.98 -3.53
N VAL A 55 -32.59 9.05 -4.24
CA VAL A 55 -33.05 10.43 -3.99
C VAL A 55 -34.53 10.66 -4.34
N ASP A 56 -35.17 9.72 -5.05
CA ASP A 56 -36.63 9.72 -5.27
C ASP A 56 -37.44 9.34 -4.01
N LYS A 57 -36.81 8.94 -2.90
CA LYS A 57 -37.49 8.46 -1.67
C LYS A 57 -37.71 9.53 -0.58
N LEU A 58 -37.49 10.81 -0.89
CA LEU A 58 -37.49 11.92 0.08
C LEU A 58 -38.74 12.81 0.10
N GLU A 59 -39.73 12.59 -0.78
CA GLU A 59 -41.01 13.34 -0.79
C GLU A 59 -42.22 12.54 -0.26
N SER A 60 -42.02 11.31 0.22
CA SER A 60 -43.09 10.52 0.85
C SER A 60 -42.56 9.55 1.90
N LEU A 61 -42.51 9.99 3.17
CA LEU A 61 -42.62 9.15 4.37
C LEU A 61 -42.70 10.03 5.62
N SER A 62 -43.91 10.52 5.91
CA SER A 62 -44.30 10.80 7.30
C SER A 62 -44.65 9.47 7.97
N ASN A 63 -44.31 9.36 9.26
CA ASN A 63 -44.68 8.33 10.23
C ASN A 63 -43.73 7.11 10.38
N ASN A 64 -43.42 6.88 11.66
CA ASN A 64 -42.90 5.69 12.33
C ASN A 64 -41.40 5.38 12.21
N ASP A 65 -40.78 5.28 13.39
CA ASP A 65 -39.36 5.10 13.61
C ASP A 65 -38.85 3.68 13.34
N THR A 66 -37.60 3.59 12.88
CA THR A 66 -36.65 2.59 13.42
C THR A 66 -35.22 3.04 13.13
N LEU A 67 -34.32 2.89 14.11
CA LEU A 67 -32.95 3.41 14.05
C LEU A 67 -31.98 2.39 13.45
N GLU A 68 -31.58 2.58 12.19
CA GLU A 68 -30.35 2.00 11.63
C GLU A 68 -29.46 3.13 11.08
N GLY A 69 -28.25 3.28 11.62
CA GLY A 69 -27.39 4.44 11.40
C GLY A 69 -25.92 4.06 11.18
N SER A 70 -25.62 3.42 10.05
CA SER A 70 -24.26 2.96 9.72
C SER A 70 -23.97 2.92 8.21
N SER A 71 -24.15 4.04 7.51
CA SER A 71 -23.56 4.26 6.17
C SER A 71 -22.11 4.76 6.32
N ILE A 72 -21.10 3.91 6.19
CA ILE A 72 -20.46 3.56 4.90
C ILE A 72 -20.03 4.82 4.12
N TYR A 73 -18.88 5.36 4.50
CA TYR A 73 -18.04 6.14 3.58
C TYR A 73 -17.10 5.18 2.85
N ALA A 74 -17.38 4.88 1.59
CA ALA A 74 -16.43 4.17 0.73
C ALA A 74 -15.30 5.14 0.29
N PRO A 75 -14.01 4.74 0.37
CA PRO A 75 -12.88 5.63 0.08
C PRO A 75 -12.69 5.94 -1.42
N MET A 76 -11.74 6.82 -1.71
CA MET A 76 -11.80 7.68 -2.90
C MET A 76 -11.06 7.13 -4.13
N SER A 77 -11.79 7.01 -5.25
CA SER A 77 -11.32 6.97 -6.64
C SER A 77 -10.43 5.80 -7.13
N GLN A 78 -11.08 4.74 -7.63
CA GLN A 78 -10.54 3.90 -8.74
C GLN A 78 -11.55 3.78 -9.90
N LYS A 79 -11.71 4.81 -10.74
CA LYS A 79 -12.49 4.71 -12.00
C LYS A 79 -11.81 5.49 -13.14
N ASN A 80 -10.89 4.83 -13.84
CA ASN A 80 -10.27 5.36 -15.06
C ASN A 80 -11.13 5.08 -16.31
N MET A 81 -11.17 6.04 -17.24
CA MET A 81 -12.15 6.06 -18.35
C MET A 81 -11.99 4.90 -19.35
N LEU A 82 -10.75 4.46 -19.61
CA LEU A 82 -10.39 3.35 -20.52
C LEU A 82 -11.21 2.09 -20.25
N ASN A 83 -11.39 1.76 -18.98
CA ASN A 83 -12.09 0.54 -18.54
C ASN A 83 -13.57 0.52 -18.98
N THR A 84 -14.19 1.65 -19.35
CA THR A 84 -15.62 1.73 -19.68
C THR A 84 -15.94 1.48 -21.17
N TYR A 85 -14.94 1.51 -22.06
CA TYR A 85 -15.18 1.56 -23.52
C TYR A 85 -14.34 0.54 -24.33
N GLY A 86 -13.90 -0.56 -23.72
CA GLY A 86 -13.08 -1.59 -24.40
C GLY A 86 -13.65 -2.08 -25.74
N TYR A 87 -14.97 -2.32 -25.79
CA TYR A 87 -15.68 -2.74 -27.01
C TYR A 87 -15.52 -1.79 -28.22
N VAL A 88 -15.16 -0.51 -27.99
CA VAL A 88 -14.88 0.46 -29.06
C VAL A 88 -13.46 0.27 -29.62
N TYR A 89 -12.52 -0.18 -28.80
CA TYR A 89 -11.16 -0.51 -29.22
C TYR A 89 -11.14 -1.80 -30.07
N ASP A 90 -11.88 -2.82 -29.65
CA ASP A 90 -12.02 -4.10 -30.35
C ASP A 90 -12.68 -3.95 -31.73
N PHE A 91 -13.64 -3.03 -31.85
CA PHE A 91 -14.30 -2.69 -33.11
C PHE A 91 -13.38 -2.02 -34.14
N ILE A 92 -12.31 -1.33 -33.68
CA ILE A 92 -11.40 -0.57 -34.56
C ILE A 92 -10.22 -1.43 -35.03
N ASN A 93 -9.62 -2.24 -34.16
CA ASN A 93 -8.32 -2.90 -34.41
C ASN A 93 -8.45 -4.31 -35.02
N SER A 94 -9.18 -4.44 -36.12
CA SER A 94 -9.60 -5.72 -36.72
C SER A 94 -8.51 -6.43 -37.56
N SER A 95 -7.37 -6.82 -36.97
CA SER A 95 -6.36 -7.64 -37.66
C SER A 95 -5.57 -8.64 -36.80
N LYS A 96 -5.99 -9.92 -36.86
CA LYS A 96 -5.16 -11.15 -36.75
C LYS A 96 -4.07 -11.22 -35.65
N GLN A 97 -4.47 -11.12 -34.39
CA GLN A 97 -3.88 -11.87 -33.27
C GLN A 97 -5.03 -12.56 -32.50
N PRO A 98 -4.85 -13.79 -31.97
CA PRO A 98 -5.94 -14.54 -31.33
C PRO A 98 -6.21 -14.05 -29.90
N ILE A 99 -6.99 -12.97 -29.80
CA ILE A 99 -7.57 -12.51 -28.52
C ILE A 99 -8.72 -13.47 -28.15
N ASN A 100 -8.40 -14.56 -27.48
CA ASN A 100 -9.36 -15.51 -26.90
C ASN A 100 -9.78 -15.06 -25.49
N SER A 101 -10.62 -15.78 -24.75
CA SER A 101 -10.94 -15.55 -23.33
C SER A 101 -9.73 -15.77 -22.41
N ARG A 102 -8.65 -15.01 -22.66
CA ARG A 102 -7.24 -15.33 -22.36
C ARG A 102 -6.25 -14.17 -21.87
N ASN A 103 -6.72 -13.14 -21.11
CA ASN A 103 -6.00 -12.26 -20.11
C ASN A 103 -6.88 -11.64 -18.92
N PHE A 104 -7.59 -12.41 -18.05
CA PHE A 104 -8.76 -12.06 -17.16
C PHE A 104 -8.48 -11.42 -15.82
N THR A 105 -9.43 -10.55 -15.49
CA THR A 105 -10.35 -10.69 -14.35
C THR A 105 -11.77 -10.23 -14.78
N TYR A 106 -12.79 -10.45 -13.96
CA TYR A 106 -14.03 -9.67 -13.97
C TYR A 106 -14.14 -8.93 -12.64
N ASP A 107 -14.36 -7.62 -12.69
CA ASP A 107 -14.45 -6.76 -11.50
C ASP A 107 -15.92 -6.45 -11.19
N SER A 108 -16.45 -7.03 -10.09
CA SER A 108 -17.80 -6.80 -9.58
C SER A 108 -18.03 -5.39 -9.02
N THR A 109 -16.96 -4.64 -8.73
CA THR A 109 -16.99 -3.24 -8.30
C THR A 109 -17.13 -2.25 -9.47
N SER A 110 -16.86 -2.68 -10.71
CA SER A 110 -16.94 -1.81 -11.90
C SER A 110 -17.61 -2.41 -13.15
N ASN A 111 -18.10 -3.66 -13.07
CA ASN A 111 -18.84 -4.42 -14.10
C ASN A 111 -18.11 -4.57 -15.44
N LYS A 112 -16.85 -5.03 -15.42
CA LYS A 112 -15.96 -5.07 -16.60
C LYS A 112 -15.13 -6.34 -16.70
N PHE A 113 -14.84 -6.75 -17.93
CA PHE A 113 -14.16 -7.98 -18.32
C PHE A 113 -12.75 -7.70 -18.87
N PHE A 114 -11.77 -8.53 -18.51
CA PHE A 114 -10.52 -8.75 -19.26
C PHE A 114 -10.59 -10.15 -19.92
N VAL A 115 -9.55 -11.03 -19.91
CA VAL A 115 -9.54 -12.33 -20.68
C VAL A 115 -9.46 -13.88 -20.04
N ARG A 116 -8.53 -14.82 -19.53
CA ARG A 116 -7.11 -15.15 -18.95
C ARG A 116 -6.32 -16.37 -19.51
N ASP A 117 -5.02 -16.18 -19.80
CA ASP A 117 -4.02 -17.23 -20.12
C ASP A 117 -2.79 -17.09 -19.23
N LYS A 118 -2.41 -18.18 -18.57
CA LYS A 118 -1.05 -18.50 -18.12
C LYS A 118 -0.96 -20.02 -18.02
N ASN A 119 0.16 -20.59 -18.44
CA ASN A 119 0.37 -22.05 -18.50
C ASN A 119 1.68 -22.45 -17.80
N TYR A 120 2.00 -21.75 -16.70
CA TYR A 120 3.21 -21.87 -15.88
C TYR A 120 4.52 -21.69 -16.64
N LYS A 121 4.93 -20.42 -16.78
CA LYS A 121 6.30 -20.06 -17.17
C LYS A 121 7.26 -20.30 -16.00
N SER A 122 8.49 -20.71 -16.31
CA SER A 122 9.55 -20.85 -15.31
C SER A 122 9.95 -19.52 -14.67
N ILE A 123 10.35 -19.53 -13.40
CA ILE A 123 10.99 -18.37 -12.76
C ILE A 123 12.21 -17.90 -13.55
N LYS A 124 12.38 -16.58 -13.67
CA LYS A 124 13.48 -15.97 -14.41
C LYS A 124 14.84 -16.23 -13.75
N GLU A 125 15.86 -16.46 -14.58
CA GLU A 125 17.26 -16.61 -14.14
C GLU A 125 17.71 -15.43 -13.26
N GLY A 126 18.49 -15.71 -12.21
CA GLY A 126 18.91 -14.71 -11.23
C GLY A 126 17.80 -14.21 -10.29
N LYS A 127 16.64 -14.90 -10.27
CA LYS A 127 15.58 -14.71 -9.26
C LYS A 127 15.41 -15.98 -8.42
N GLU A 128 14.82 -15.83 -7.25
CA GLU A 128 14.54 -16.94 -6.35
C GLU A 128 13.10 -16.86 -5.81
N VAL A 129 12.34 -17.94 -5.97
CA VAL A 129 11.07 -18.16 -5.26
C VAL A 129 11.25 -19.41 -4.42
N PHE A 130 11.40 -19.18 -3.11
CA PHE A 130 11.58 -20.20 -2.09
C PHE A 130 10.22 -20.56 -1.46
N GLY A 131 10.00 -21.80 -1.06
CA GLY A 131 8.81 -22.14 -0.28
C GLY A 131 9.02 -23.35 0.63
N TRP A 132 8.47 -23.30 1.84
CA TRP A 132 8.42 -24.46 2.72
C TRP A 132 7.15 -25.28 2.46
N HIS A 133 7.31 -26.59 2.34
CA HIS A 133 6.22 -27.57 2.38
C HIS A 133 6.23 -28.27 3.74
N PRO A 134 5.29 -27.95 4.65
CA PRO A 134 5.22 -28.61 5.95
C PRO A 134 4.61 -30.01 5.88
N TYR A 135 5.15 -30.95 6.66
CA TYR A 135 4.65 -32.33 6.77
C TYR A 135 3.14 -32.43 7.06
N TRP A 136 2.56 -31.44 7.76
CA TRP A 136 1.13 -31.41 8.05
C TRP A 136 0.24 -31.10 6.83
N MET A 137 0.82 -30.57 5.75
CA MET A 137 0.11 -30.30 4.49
C MET A 137 -0.04 -31.53 3.60
N LYS A 138 0.73 -32.61 3.83
CA LYS A 138 0.64 -33.90 3.13
C LYS A 138 0.55 -33.71 1.61
N ASP A 139 -0.40 -34.37 0.96
CA ASP A 139 -0.70 -34.34 -0.47
C ASP A 139 -0.94 -32.96 -1.13
N SER A 140 -0.98 -31.85 -0.36
CA SER A 140 -1.17 -30.49 -0.92
C SER A 140 -0.15 -30.14 -2.01
N TRP A 141 1.04 -30.75 -1.98
CA TRP A 141 2.08 -30.55 -3.00
C TRP A 141 1.65 -30.96 -4.43
N LYS A 142 0.62 -31.81 -4.56
CA LYS A 142 0.03 -32.20 -5.85
C LYS A 142 -0.64 -31.02 -6.57
N SER A 143 -0.80 -29.88 -5.89
CA SER A 143 -1.30 -28.62 -6.46
C SER A 143 -0.21 -27.59 -6.79
N TYR A 144 1.06 -27.83 -6.44
CA TYR A 144 2.11 -26.82 -6.60
C TYR A 144 2.61 -26.76 -8.06
N PRO A 145 2.61 -25.58 -8.70
CA PRO A 145 3.33 -25.37 -9.95
C PRO A 145 4.82 -25.22 -9.63
N PHE A 146 5.54 -26.34 -9.58
CA PHE A 146 6.97 -26.35 -9.26
C PHE A 146 7.82 -25.52 -10.25
N GLU A 147 7.34 -25.30 -11.47
CA GLU A 147 7.93 -24.34 -12.42
C GLU A 147 8.00 -22.90 -11.87
N LEU A 148 7.13 -22.54 -10.92
CA LEU A 148 7.13 -21.27 -10.18
C LEU A 148 7.93 -21.31 -8.87
N LEU A 149 8.69 -22.38 -8.61
CA LEU A 149 9.58 -22.52 -7.46
C LEU A 149 11.01 -22.81 -7.92
N THR A 150 11.97 -22.01 -7.46
CA THR A 150 13.41 -22.27 -7.68
C THR A 150 14.00 -23.12 -6.57
N THR A 151 13.39 -23.09 -5.38
CA THR A 151 13.72 -23.94 -4.22
C THR A 151 12.47 -24.29 -3.42
N VAL A 152 12.27 -25.56 -3.10
CA VAL A 152 11.29 -26.04 -2.12
C VAL A 152 12.03 -26.71 -0.96
N SER A 153 11.61 -26.45 0.28
CA SER A 153 12.15 -27.13 1.46
C SER A 153 11.08 -27.93 2.17
N TYR A 154 11.34 -29.22 2.45
CA TYR A 154 10.47 -30.03 3.29
C TYR A 154 10.65 -29.64 4.76
N PHE A 155 9.57 -29.19 5.40
CA PHE A 155 9.56 -28.77 6.80
C PHE A 155 8.94 -29.87 7.68
N SER A 156 9.67 -30.57 8.54
CA SER A 156 11.11 -30.43 8.83
C SER A 156 11.68 -31.70 9.45
N TYR A 157 12.99 -31.92 9.29
CA TYR A 157 13.80 -32.61 10.28
C TYR A 157 13.81 -31.76 11.57
N LYS A 158 13.10 -32.18 12.62
CA LYS A 158 13.10 -31.44 13.90
C LYS A 158 14.20 -31.97 14.83
N ILE A 159 15.21 -31.15 15.10
CA ILE A 159 16.40 -31.52 15.89
C ILE A 159 16.01 -31.83 17.35
N ASN A 160 16.49 -32.95 17.86
CA ASN A 160 16.46 -33.31 19.27
C ASN A 160 17.65 -32.62 19.98
N PRO A 161 17.43 -31.62 20.84
CA PRO A 161 18.53 -30.84 21.39
C PRO A 161 19.42 -31.61 22.37
N LYS A 162 19.01 -32.81 22.80
CA LYS A 162 19.79 -33.68 23.70
C LYS A 162 20.67 -34.69 22.98
N SER A 163 20.35 -35.06 21.73
CA SER A 163 21.07 -36.10 20.98
C SER A 163 21.53 -35.70 19.58
N GLY A 164 21.08 -34.57 19.04
CA GLY A 164 21.41 -34.09 17.69
C GLY A 164 20.65 -34.76 16.55
N SER A 165 20.21 -36.00 16.75
CA SER A 165 19.30 -36.69 15.82
C SER A 165 17.89 -36.05 15.80
N TYR A 166 16.95 -36.57 15.02
CA TYR A 166 15.59 -36.02 14.91
C TYR A 166 14.66 -36.43 16.06
N THR A 167 13.56 -35.69 16.27
CA THR A 167 12.54 -35.98 17.32
C THR A 167 11.33 -36.80 16.86
N ASN A 168 11.08 -36.95 15.56
CA ASN A 168 9.85 -37.56 15.04
C ASN A 168 10.13 -38.46 13.83
N GLN A 169 10.09 -39.77 14.04
CA GLN A 169 10.32 -40.78 12.99
C GLN A 169 9.35 -40.60 11.81
N ALA A 170 8.05 -40.35 12.07
CA ALA A 170 7.05 -40.26 11.00
C ALA A 170 7.26 -39.06 10.05
N GLN A 171 7.96 -38.00 10.48
CA GLN A 171 8.37 -36.90 9.58
C GLN A 171 9.50 -37.31 8.64
N ILE A 172 10.38 -38.20 9.10
CA ILE A 172 11.50 -38.75 8.32
C ILE A 172 11.01 -39.88 7.41
N ASP A 173 10.03 -40.67 7.86
CA ASP A 173 9.37 -41.68 7.03
C ASP A 173 8.62 -41.03 5.85
N ASP A 174 7.90 -39.94 6.07
CA ASP A 174 7.28 -39.16 4.98
C ASP A 174 8.34 -38.54 4.06
N TRP A 175 9.39 -37.90 4.61
CA TRP A 175 10.52 -37.41 3.80
C TRP A 175 11.15 -38.50 2.92
N ASN A 176 11.31 -39.72 3.44
CA ASN A 176 11.89 -40.84 2.72
C ASN A 176 10.99 -41.40 1.61
N ASN A 177 9.65 -41.26 1.73
CA ASN A 177 8.68 -41.89 0.83
C ASN A 177 7.87 -40.90 -0.03
N THR A 178 7.90 -39.60 0.27
CA THR A 178 7.05 -38.61 -0.40
C THR A 178 7.50 -38.35 -1.85
N ALA A 179 6.56 -38.44 -2.78
CA ALA A 179 6.78 -38.16 -4.21
C ALA A 179 6.91 -36.66 -4.54
N MET A 180 6.78 -35.80 -3.52
CA MET A 180 6.98 -34.35 -3.61
C MET A 180 8.40 -34.00 -4.09
N VAL A 181 9.40 -34.69 -3.54
CA VAL A 181 10.83 -34.50 -3.90
C VAL A 181 11.06 -34.82 -5.37
N ASP A 182 10.59 -35.98 -5.84
CA ASP A 182 10.82 -36.44 -7.22
C ASP A 182 10.08 -35.55 -8.23
N SER A 183 8.89 -35.05 -7.85
CA SER A 183 8.10 -34.09 -8.63
C SER A 183 8.82 -32.76 -8.78
N ALA A 184 9.39 -32.22 -7.70
CA ALA A 184 10.16 -30.97 -7.70
C ALA A 184 11.45 -31.09 -8.52
N LEU A 185 12.23 -32.17 -8.32
CA LEU A 185 13.46 -32.43 -9.07
C LEU A 185 13.19 -32.60 -10.57
N THR A 186 12.09 -33.25 -10.95
CA THR A 186 11.65 -33.39 -12.36
C THR A 186 11.37 -32.03 -13.02
N LYS A 187 11.04 -31.00 -12.22
CA LYS A 187 10.79 -29.62 -12.66
C LYS A 187 11.98 -28.68 -12.45
N GLN A 188 13.15 -29.22 -12.10
CA GLN A 188 14.39 -28.49 -11.81
C GLN A 188 14.31 -27.53 -10.61
N THR A 189 13.26 -27.63 -9.78
CA THR A 189 13.19 -26.97 -8.49
C THR A 189 14.20 -27.63 -7.54
N LYS A 190 15.05 -26.83 -6.89
CA LYS A 190 15.95 -27.36 -5.85
C LYS A 190 15.14 -27.90 -4.67
N VAL A 191 15.48 -29.07 -4.16
CA VAL A 191 14.84 -29.64 -2.97
C VAL A 191 15.79 -29.58 -1.78
N LEU A 192 15.32 -29.03 -0.66
CA LEU A 192 16.04 -29.01 0.61
C LEU A 192 15.24 -29.76 1.70
N LEU A 193 15.93 -30.15 2.75
CA LEU A 193 15.34 -30.59 4.02
C LEU A 193 15.56 -29.50 5.06
N THR A 194 14.49 -28.96 5.65
CA THR A 194 14.65 -27.99 6.76
C THR A 194 15.02 -28.72 8.03
N ALA A 195 16.16 -28.36 8.62
CA ALA A 195 16.55 -28.73 9.98
C ALA A 195 16.07 -27.64 10.95
N SER A 196 15.09 -27.96 11.81
CA SER A 196 14.48 -27.00 12.74
C SER A 196 14.92 -27.20 14.20
N CYS A 197 15.32 -26.11 14.87
CA CYS A 197 15.57 -26.08 16.32
C CYS A 197 15.02 -24.79 16.93
N HIS A 198 14.08 -24.91 17.87
CA HIS A 198 13.24 -23.78 18.29
C HIS A 198 13.19 -23.59 19.80
N GLY A 199 13.34 -22.35 20.25
CA GLY A 199 13.20 -21.93 21.64
C GLY A 199 14.54 -21.94 22.39
N PHE A 200 14.79 -20.86 23.16
CA PHE A 200 16.08 -20.56 23.79
C PHE A 200 16.75 -21.76 24.48
N LYS A 201 16.00 -22.59 25.21
CA LYS A 201 16.58 -23.76 25.89
C LYS A 201 17.06 -24.82 24.88
N ASN A 202 16.28 -25.12 23.84
CA ASN A 202 16.61 -26.17 22.88
C ASN A 202 17.80 -25.78 22.01
N THR A 203 17.83 -24.52 21.52
CA THR A 203 18.96 -24.00 20.75
C THR A 203 20.23 -23.95 21.60
N SER A 204 20.13 -23.56 22.88
CA SER A 204 21.27 -23.54 23.79
C SER A 204 21.76 -24.96 24.08
N ASP A 205 20.87 -25.86 24.53
CA ASP A 205 21.17 -27.27 24.80
C ASP A 205 21.92 -27.93 23.63
N PHE A 206 21.43 -27.76 22.40
CA PHE A 206 22.03 -28.34 21.19
C PHE A 206 23.39 -27.71 20.85
N LEU A 207 23.49 -26.39 20.87
CA LEU A 207 24.72 -25.68 20.51
C LEU A 207 25.80 -25.77 21.59
N ASP A 208 25.49 -26.22 22.81
CA ASP A 208 26.49 -26.29 23.88
C ASP A 208 27.49 -27.44 23.71
N ASN A 209 27.11 -28.52 23.00
CA ASN A 209 27.85 -29.77 22.89
C ASN A 209 28.10 -30.16 21.41
N PRO A 210 29.36 -30.17 20.93
CA PRO A 210 29.70 -30.52 19.54
C PRO A 210 29.37 -31.95 19.11
N ASP A 211 29.39 -32.93 20.02
CA ASP A 211 29.06 -34.33 19.70
C ASP A 211 27.65 -34.46 19.08
N ARG A 212 26.72 -33.59 19.47
CA ARG A 212 25.36 -33.50 18.88
C ARG A 212 25.37 -32.91 17.47
N TRP A 213 26.37 -32.13 17.10
CA TRP A 213 26.54 -31.62 15.73
C TRP A 213 27.02 -32.75 14.82
N ASP A 214 27.92 -33.60 15.31
CA ASP A 214 28.37 -34.79 14.58
C ASP A 214 27.21 -35.78 14.37
N VAL A 215 26.45 -36.11 15.42
CA VAL A 215 25.23 -36.95 15.28
C VAL A 215 24.20 -36.30 14.37
N PHE A 216 24.02 -34.98 14.41
CA PHE A 216 23.13 -34.27 13.47
C PHE A 216 23.58 -34.46 12.02
N ILE A 217 24.85 -34.21 11.72
CA ILE A 217 25.41 -34.31 10.37
C ILE A 217 25.33 -35.76 9.87
N GLU A 218 25.69 -36.73 10.70
CA GLU A 218 25.71 -38.16 10.36
C GLU A 218 24.32 -38.76 10.18
N THR A 219 23.29 -38.20 10.82
CA THR A 219 21.91 -38.65 10.63
C THR A 219 21.12 -37.86 9.58
N ILE A 220 21.58 -36.66 9.17
CA ILE A 220 20.91 -35.87 8.13
C ILE A 220 21.52 -36.02 6.73
N ASP A 221 22.85 -36.21 6.59
CA ASP A 221 23.49 -36.44 5.29
C ASP A 221 22.88 -37.63 4.51
N PRO A 222 22.74 -38.85 5.06
CA PRO A 222 22.11 -39.95 4.33
C PRO A 222 20.67 -39.65 3.91
N LEU A 223 19.91 -38.85 4.68
CA LEU A 223 18.54 -38.47 4.32
C LEU A 223 18.49 -37.57 3.09
N ILE A 224 19.46 -36.67 2.91
CA ILE A 224 19.53 -35.78 1.74
C ILE A 224 20.24 -36.43 0.54
N GLN A 225 21.28 -37.24 0.75
CA GLN A 225 21.92 -38.02 -0.33
C GLN A 225 20.94 -39.02 -0.96
N ASN A 226 20.25 -39.83 -0.14
CA ASN A 226 19.38 -40.91 -0.62
C ASN A 226 18.14 -40.39 -1.38
N ARG A 227 17.65 -39.20 -1.04
CA ARG A 227 16.56 -38.53 -1.79
C ARG A 227 17.03 -37.67 -2.96
N ASN A 228 18.34 -37.64 -3.24
CA ASN A 228 18.95 -36.76 -4.25
C ASN A 228 18.56 -35.28 -4.09
N ALA A 229 18.43 -34.84 -2.83
CA ALA A 229 18.19 -33.44 -2.51
C ALA A 229 19.42 -32.58 -2.84
N ASN A 230 19.24 -31.26 -2.85
CA ASN A 230 20.30 -30.30 -3.13
C ASN A 230 21.03 -29.83 -1.87
N GLY A 231 20.43 -30.00 -0.69
CA GLY A 231 21.06 -29.67 0.58
C GLY A 231 20.08 -29.39 1.71
N LEU A 232 20.38 -28.39 2.54
CA LEU A 232 19.65 -28.09 3.77
C LEU A 232 19.15 -26.65 3.86
N ASP A 233 18.08 -26.49 4.63
CA ASP A 233 17.61 -25.22 5.16
C ASP A 233 17.73 -25.23 6.68
N ILE A 234 18.51 -24.32 7.28
CA ILE A 234 18.70 -24.29 8.73
C ILE A 234 17.76 -23.26 9.35
N ASN A 235 16.73 -23.73 10.08
CA ASN A 235 15.79 -22.88 10.78
C ASN A 235 15.99 -22.93 12.30
N PHE A 236 16.73 -21.95 12.84
CA PHE A 236 16.95 -21.79 14.28
C PHE A 236 16.19 -20.57 14.80
N GLU A 237 15.31 -20.77 15.79
CA GLU A 237 14.45 -19.70 16.34
C GLU A 237 14.64 -19.53 17.85
N SER A 238 14.59 -18.28 18.32
CA SER A 238 14.97 -17.88 19.68
C SER A 238 16.42 -18.26 20.06
N LEU A 239 17.40 -17.93 19.22
CA LEU A 239 18.81 -18.09 19.56
C LEU A 239 19.22 -17.13 20.71
N SER A 240 20.03 -17.61 21.66
CA SER A 240 20.56 -16.81 22.78
C SER A 240 21.88 -16.11 22.41
N TYR A 241 22.11 -14.89 22.91
CA TYR A 241 23.27 -14.06 22.55
C TYR A 241 24.61 -14.79 22.77
N PHE A 242 24.75 -15.49 23.89
CA PHE A 242 25.95 -16.26 24.26
C PHE A 242 26.25 -17.44 23.33
N TYR A 243 25.31 -17.80 22.44
CA TYR A 243 25.44 -18.91 21.51
C TYR A 243 25.67 -18.47 20.04
N ARG A 244 25.85 -17.16 19.78
CA ARG A 244 26.23 -16.63 18.45
C ARG A 244 27.42 -17.36 17.85
N GLU A 245 28.53 -17.43 18.57
CA GLU A 245 29.77 -18.04 18.09
C GLU A 245 29.62 -19.55 17.91
N LYS A 246 28.92 -20.23 18.84
CA LYS A 246 28.62 -21.67 18.72
C LYS A 246 27.72 -21.96 17.51
N PHE A 247 26.74 -21.10 17.20
CA PHE A 247 25.92 -21.23 15.99
C PHE A 247 26.75 -21.03 14.71
N ASN A 248 27.64 -20.03 14.68
CA ASN A 248 28.53 -19.83 13.54
C ASN A 248 29.45 -21.04 13.30
N LEU A 249 30.02 -21.62 14.36
CA LEU A 249 30.86 -22.82 14.28
C LEU A 249 30.07 -24.06 13.84
N PHE A 250 28.85 -24.24 14.34
CA PHE A 250 27.94 -25.29 13.89
C PHE A 250 27.66 -25.19 12.38
N ILE A 251 27.29 -23.99 11.90
CA ILE A 251 27.05 -23.73 10.47
C ILE A 251 28.31 -23.98 9.62
N ALA A 252 29.49 -23.58 10.10
CA ALA A 252 30.75 -23.82 9.41
C ALA A 252 31.06 -25.32 9.27
N GLU A 253 30.85 -26.13 10.32
CA GLU A 253 31.10 -27.58 10.29
C GLU A 253 30.06 -28.33 9.46
N VAL A 254 28.78 -27.93 9.53
CA VAL A 254 27.70 -28.44 8.65
C VAL A 254 28.05 -28.18 7.19
N HIS A 255 28.40 -26.94 6.83
CA HIS A 255 28.82 -26.58 5.47
C HIS A 255 30.04 -27.40 5.02
N LYS A 256 31.06 -27.53 5.89
CA LYS A 256 32.31 -28.27 5.62
C LYS A 256 32.06 -29.77 5.38
N ARG A 257 31.39 -30.47 6.31
CA ARG A 257 31.16 -31.92 6.18
C ARG A 257 30.22 -32.25 5.02
N LEU A 258 29.12 -31.51 4.86
CA LEU A 258 28.14 -31.78 3.80
C LEU A 258 28.67 -31.39 2.41
N SER A 259 29.41 -30.28 2.26
CA SER A 259 30.04 -29.96 0.97
C SER A 259 31.05 -31.01 0.53
N ALA A 260 31.82 -31.59 1.47
CA ALA A 260 32.71 -32.72 1.16
C ALA A 260 31.94 -33.98 0.73
N SER A 261 30.82 -34.30 1.39
CA SER A 261 29.96 -35.43 1.02
C SER A 261 29.34 -35.25 -0.38
N TYR A 262 28.76 -34.08 -0.67
CA TYR A 262 28.23 -33.75 -1.99
C TYR A 262 29.30 -33.77 -3.08
N ALA A 263 30.50 -33.23 -2.80
CA ALA A 263 31.62 -33.24 -3.75
C ALA A 263 32.09 -34.66 -4.09
N SER A 264 32.04 -35.61 -3.14
CA SER A 264 32.36 -37.02 -3.40
C SER A 264 31.39 -37.67 -4.42
N ASN A 265 30.15 -37.18 -4.48
CA ASN A 265 29.12 -37.57 -5.44
C ASN A 265 29.07 -36.67 -6.69
N GLY A 266 30.06 -35.78 -6.89
CA GLY A 266 30.12 -34.86 -8.04
C GLY A 266 29.10 -33.73 -8.02
N LYS A 267 28.54 -33.39 -6.84
CA LYS A 267 27.49 -32.37 -6.66
C LYS A 267 28.00 -31.19 -5.83
N SER A 268 27.28 -30.08 -5.89
CA SER A 268 27.42 -28.97 -4.94
C SER A 268 26.34 -29.07 -3.87
N PHE A 269 26.72 -28.91 -2.60
CA PHE A 269 25.77 -28.73 -1.49
C PHE A 269 25.20 -27.31 -1.52
N PHE A 270 23.89 -27.16 -1.31
CA PHE A 270 23.21 -25.88 -1.21
C PHE A 270 22.73 -25.66 0.24
N LEU A 271 23.08 -24.52 0.83
CA LEU A 271 22.72 -24.18 2.21
C LEU A 271 21.89 -22.89 2.26
N SER A 272 20.63 -22.99 2.72
CA SER A 272 19.86 -21.82 3.18
C SER A 272 19.86 -21.69 4.70
N ILE A 273 19.79 -20.46 5.19
CA ILE A 273 19.69 -20.14 6.61
C ILE A 273 18.57 -19.13 6.81
N THR A 274 17.64 -19.45 7.73
CA THR A 274 16.55 -18.52 8.07
C THR A 274 17.04 -17.39 8.96
N LEU A 275 16.36 -16.25 8.87
CA LEU A 275 16.66 -15.04 9.63
C LEU A 275 15.35 -14.47 10.19
N PRO A 276 15.22 -14.24 11.51
CA PRO A 276 13.97 -13.78 12.11
C PRO A 276 13.68 -12.31 11.78
N ALA A 277 12.40 -11.95 11.59
CA ALA A 277 12.01 -10.57 11.24
C ALA A 277 12.49 -9.51 12.26
N TYR A 278 12.37 -9.80 13.55
CA TYR A 278 12.65 -8.84 14.62
C TYR A 278 13.16 -9.49 15.91
N ASP A 279 12.54 -10.57 16.38
CA ASP A 279 12.97 -11.25 17.61
C ASP A 279 14.36 -11.87 17.45
N SER A 280 15.27 -11.58 18.39
CA SER A 280 16.63 -12.13 18.43
C SER A 280 17.53 -11.86 17.20
N ARG A 281 17.08 -11.12 16.19
CA ARG A 281 17.80 -10.92 14.90
C ARG A 281 19.21 -10.33 15.04
N GLU A 282 19.43 -9.55 16.09
CA GLU A 282 20.73 -8.92 16.41
C GLU A 282 21.84 -9.96 16.63
N ILE A 283 21.46 -11.17 17.06
CA ILE A 283 22.34 -12.25 17.51
C ILE A 283 22.95 -12.99 16.32
N PHE A 284 22.27 -13.06 15.17
CA PHE A 284 22.76 -13.75 13.98
C PHE A 284 23.93 -12.99 13.35
N ASP A 285 25.07 -13.67 13.15
CA ASP A 285 26.23 -13.08 12.50
C ASP A 285 26.13 -13.16 10.98
N ILE A 286 25.35 -12.24 10.40
CA ILE A 286 25.09 -12.19 8.96
C ILE A 286 26.37 -12.36 8.14
N LYS A 287 27.46 -11.67 8.50
CA LYS A 287 28.72 -11.71 7.75
C LYS A 287 29.47 -13.05 7.83
N THR A 288 29.40 -13.73 8.96
CA THR A 288 29.96 -15.08 9.10
C THR A 288 29.06 -16.14 8.46
N LEU A 289 27.73 -15.97 8.51
CA LEU A 289 26.78 -16.92 7.94
C LEU A 289 26.76 -16.86 6.40
N GLU A 290 26.89 -15.68 5.80
CA GLU A 290 26.91 -15.46 4.34
C GLU A 290 28.12 -16.06 3.60
N SER A 291 29.21 -16.39 4.30
CA SER A 291 30.33 -17.14 3.73
C SER A 291 30.06 -18.64 3.59
N TYR A 292 29.06 -19.17 4.30
CA TYR A 292 28.69 -20.60 4.26
C TYR A 292 27.34 -20.85 3.56
N ALA A 293 26.42 -19.88 3.59
CA ALA A 293 25.09 -20.00 3.00
C ALA A 293 25.02 -19.49 1.56
N ASP A 294 24.29 -20.21 0.69
CA ASP A 294 23.91 -19.79 -0.65
C ASP A 294 22.69 -18.86 -0.65
N LEU A 295 21.86 -18.96 0.39
CA LEU A 295 20.62 -18.19 0.51
C LEU A 295 20.32 -17.78 1.96
N MET A 296 20.12 -16.48 2.19
CA MET A 296 19.62 -15.93 3.45
C MET A 296 18.11 -15.68 3.33
N VAL A 297 17.31 -16.24 4.25
CA VAL A 297 15.84 -16.28 4.14
C VAL A 297 15.20 -15.50 5.29
N ILE A 298 14.86 -14.23 5.06
CA ILE A 298 14.26 -13.36 6.10
C ILE A 298 12.78 -13.72 6.28
N MET A 299 12.41 -14.23 7.46
CA MET A 299 11.05 -14.62 7.84
C MET A 299 10.17 -13.41 8.13
N GLY A 300 9.71 -12.72 7.09
CA GLY A 300 8.90 -11.50 7.14
C GLY A 300 7.43 -11.73 7.50
N TYR A 301 7.17 -12.26 8.69
CA TYR A 301 5.82 -12.45 9.24
C TYR A 301 5.85 -12.45 10.78
N ASP A 302 4.71 -12.70 11.41
CA ASP A 302 4.52 -12.78 12.86
C ASP A 302 4.86 -11.51 13.66
N TYR A 303 4.73 -10.34 13.01
CA TYR A 303 4.90 -9.04 13.67
C TYR A 303 3.79 -8.75 14.70
N ASN A 304 2.56 -9.20 14.44
CA ASN A 304 1.40 -9.03 15.32
C ASN A 304 0.73 -10.38 15.59
N THR A 305 1.35 -11.21 16.45
CA THR A 305 0.80 -12.53 16.83
C THR A 305 0.91 -12.85 18.34
N GLY A 306 0.99 -11.80 19.17
CA GLY A 306 0.93 -11.90 20.64
C GLY A 306 -0.23 -11.07 21.21
N THR A 307 -0.15 -10.72 22.49
CA THR A 307 -1.11 -9.81 23.17
C THR A 307 -0.91 -8.34 22.81
N GLN A 308 -0.53 -8.05 21.56
CA GLN A 308 -0.43 -6.70 21.02
C GLN A 308 -1.81 -6.25 20.50
N THR A 309 -1.95 -4.97 20.15
CA THR A 309 -3.13 -4.47 19.43
C THR A 309 -3.40 -5.30 18.18
N GLN A 310 -4.69 -5.50 17.84
CA GLN A 310 -5.08 -6.19 16.60
C GLN A 310 -4.36 -5.63 15.37
N GLY A 311 -3.95 -6.51 14.46
CA GLY A 311 -3.17 -6.07 13.31
C GLY A 311 -2.74 -7.16 12.32
N PRO A 312 -2.09 -6.73 11.22
CA PRO A 312 -1.62 -7.58 10.13
C PRO A 312 -0.46 -8.49 10.53
N VAL A 313 -0.42 -9.70 9.96
CA VAL A 313 0.67 -10.67 10.17
C VAL A 313 2.01 -10.15 9.62
N ALA A 314 1.99 -9.50 8.45
CA ALA A 314 3.19 -9.01 7.75
C ALA A 314 3.00 -7.56 7.22
N PRO A 315 2.96 -6.53 8.09
CA PRO A 315 2.80 -5.14 7.68
C PRO A 315 3.98 -4.65 6.85
N LEU A 316 3.71 -4.09 5.68
CA LEU A 316 4.71 -3.37 4.87
C LEU A 316 5.33 -2.21 5.65
N ARG A 317 4.47 -1.40 6.28
CA ARG A 317 4.81 -0.36 7.26
C ARG A 317 3.89 -0.48 8.48
N SER A 318 4.32 0.03 9.62
CA SER A 318 3.50 0.15 10.82
C SER A 318 3.22 1.63 11.15
N LYS A 319 2.13 1.89 11.87
CA LYS A 319 1.72 3.24 12.32
C LYS A 319 2.13 3.53 13.77
N GLU A 320 2.02 2.54 14.67
CA GLU A 320 2.06 2.76 16.12
C GLU A 320 3.07 1.88 16.89
N SER A 321 3.73 0.92 16.22
CA SER A 321 4.81 0.09 16.79
C SER A 321 5.95 -0.06 15.78
N SER A 322 7.21 -0.11 16.22
CA SER A 322 8.41 0.17 15.40
C SER A 322 8.79 -0.89 14.35
N ILE A 323 8.01 -1.95 14.21
CA ILE A 323 8.42 -3.18 13.52
C ILE A 323 7.50 -3.49 12.33
N SER A 324 8.10 -3.76 11.17
CA SER A 324 7.41 -4.02 9.89
C SER A 324 8.38 -4.59 8.85
N LEU A 325 7.89 -5.07 7.70
CA LEU A 325 8.73 -5.53 6.58
C LEU A 325 9.74 -4.46 6.15
N SER A 326 9.34 -3.18 6.13
CA SER A 326 10.25 -2.08 5.80
C SER A 326 11.38 -1.92 6.83
N THR A 327 11.07 -1.82 8.12
CA THR A 327 12.09 -1.69 9.17
C THR A 327 12.92 -2.96 9.39
N THR A 328 12.42 -4.14 9.02
CA THR A 328 13.17 -5.40 8.96
C THR A 328 14.15 -5.43 7.78
N LEU A 329 13.74 -5.05 6.57
CA LEU A 329 14.67 -5.01 5.43
C LEU A 329 15.75 -3.95 5.64
N ASP A 330 15.37 -2.74 6.06
CA ASP A 330 16.32 -1.66 6.29
C ASP A 330 17.33 -2.03 7.40
N PHE A 331 16.91 -2.80 8.41
CA PHE A 331 17.81 -3.38 9.41
C PHE A 331 18.90 -4.29 8.80
N TYR A 332 18.51 -5.27 7.97
CA TYR A 332 19.43 -6.23 7.38
C TYR A 332 20.33 -5.57 6.31
N ILE A 333 19.78 -4.63 5.53
CA ILE A 333 20.51 -3.80 4.56
C ILE A 333 21.57 -2.96 5.28
N ASN A 334 21.24 -2.33 6.42
CA ASN A 334 22.20 -1.51 7.19
C ASN A 334 23.31 -2.33 7.88
N ARG A 335 23.12 -3.65 8.05
CA ARG A 335 24.20 -4.59 8.42
C ARG A 335 24.97 -5.15 7.20
N GLY A 336 24.63 -4.67 6.01
CA GLY A 336 25.31 -4.99 4.76
C GLY A 336 25.01 -6.37 4.22
N ILE A 337 23.84 -6.97 4.52
CA ILE A 337 23.44 -8.27 3.94
C ILE A 337 23.57 -8.25 2.40
N ASN A 338 24.02 -9.35 1.83
CA ASN A 338 24.15 -9.56 0.40
C ASN A 338 22.75 -9.79 -0.21
N LEU A 339 22.25 -8.75 -0.86
CA LEU A 339 20.90 -8.70 -1.43
C LEU A 339 20.69 -9.76 -2.52
N ASP A 340 21.72 -10.03 -3.32
CA ASP A 340 21.71 -11.05 -4.38
C ASP A 340 21.77 -12.50 -3.83
N LYS A 341 22.05 -12.68 -2.54
CA LYS A 341 21.87 -13.93 -1.78
C LYS A 341 20.62 -13.95 -0.89
N THR A 342 19.83 -12.88 -0.83
CA THR A 342 18.76 -12.72 0.18
C THR A 342 17.35 -12.76 -0.41
N VAL A 343 16.42 -13.42 0.26
CA VAL A 343 14.98 -13.38 -0.04
C VAL A 343 14.16 -12.90 1.16
N LEU A 344 13.03 -12.25 0.90
CA LEU A 344 12.02 -11.93 1.91
C LEU A 344 10.89 -12.95 1.87
N ALA A 345 10.77 -13.78 2.90
CA ALA A 345 9.66 -14.70 3.06
C ALA A 345 8.40 -14.00 3.59
N LEU A 346 7.25 -14.38 3.06
CA LEU A 346 5.95 -13.74 3.31
C LEU A 346 4.86 -14.79 3.59
N PRO A 347 3.80 -14.43 4.35
CA PRO A 347 2.81 -15.39 4.82
C PRO A 347 1.71 -15.66 3.79
N TYR A 348 1.34 -16.94 3.61
CA TYR A 348 0.10 -17.36 2.94
C TYR A 348 -1.02 -17.60 3.96
N TYR A 349 -1.01 -16.83 5.05
CA TYR A 349 -1.96 -16.92 6.16
C TYR A 349 -2.21 -15.54 6.78
N GLY A 350 -3.40 -15.39 7.34
CA GLY A 350 -3.86 -14.22 8.08
C GLY A 350 -3.99 -14.48 9.58
N ALA A 351 -4.50 -13.48 10.29
CA ALA A 351 -4.79 -13.51 11.72
C ALA A 351 -6.25 -13.13 11.97
N MET A 352 -6.95 -13.94 12.78
CA MET A 352 -8.29 -13.69 13.29
C MET A 352 -8.18 -13.23 14.74
N TRP A 353 -8.74 -12.06 15.02
CA TRP A 353 -8.78 -11.41 16.32
C TRP A 353 -10.21 -11.37 16.82
N ASP A 354 -10.40 -11.72 18.08
CA ASP A 354 -11.60 -11.39 18.85
C ASP A 354 -11.44 -10.00 19.46
N GLY A 355 -12.55 -9.28 19.61
CA GLY A 355 -12.57 -8.02 20.34
C GLY A 355 -13.91 -7.76 21.02
N THR A 356 -13.93 -6.91 22.04
CA THR A 356 -15.16 -6.40 22.67
C THR A 356 -15.13 -4.88 22.77
N LEU A 357 -16.20 -4.22 22.31
CA LEU A 357 -16.32 -2.77 22.39
C LEU A 357 -16.74 -2.34 23.81
N THR A 358 -15.79 -1.82 24.59
CA THR A 358 -16.01 -1.32 25.95
C THR A 358 -16.08 0.20 25.95
N LYS A 359 -16.88 0.78 26.86
CA LYS A 359 -16.99 2.23 27.06
C LYS A 359 -16.30 2.65 28.35
N LYS A 360 -15.44 3.66 28.28
CA LYS A 360 -14.66 4.17 29.42
C LYS A 360 -14.65 5.70 29.35
N GLY A 361 -15.65 6.30 30.01
CA GLY A 361 -16.06 7.67 29.74
C GLY A 361 -16.76 7.77 28.38
N ASP A 362 -16.63 8.91 27.71
CA ASP A 362 -17.20 9.15 26.38
C ASP A 362 -16.47 8.36 25.25
N ALA A 363 -15.29 7.83 25.55
CA ALA A 363 -14.49 7.04 24.61
C ALA A 363 -14.92 5.57 24.59
N THR A 364 -15.02 5.01 23.38
CA THR A 364 -15.21 3.57 23.13
C THR A 364 -13.89 2.97 22.69
N TYR A 365 -13.52 1.83 23.27
CA TYR A 365 -12.30 1.08 23.00
C TYR A 365 -12.67 -0.30 22.48
N ASN A 366 -11.82 -0.94 21.67
CA ASN A 366 -11.95 -2.36 21.36
C ASN A 366 -10.86 -3.11 22.15
N GLU A 367 -11.25 -3.96 23.09
CA GLU A 367 -10.33 -4.81 23.85
C GLU A 367 -10.12 -6.11 23.08
N THR A 368 -8.94 -6.27 22.45
CA THR A 368 -8.69 -7.27 21.39
C THR A 368 -7.70 -8.36 21.81
N THR A 369 -7.98 -9.61 21.42
CA THR A 369 -7.09 -10.76 21.60
C THR A 369 -7.01 -11.58 20.31
N LEU A 370 -5.82 -12.13 20.02
CA LEU A 370 -5.66 -13.04 18.88
C LEU A 370 -6.42 -14.35 19.16
N GLU A 371 -7.40 -14.69 18.32
CA GLU A 371 -8.08 -15.99 18.37
C GLU A 371 -7.15 -17.06 17.78
N ARG A 372 -6.77 -16.91 16.50
CA ARG A 372 -5.94 -17.86 15.78
C ARG A 372 -5.39 -17.31 14.45
N LYS A 373 -4.38 -18.00 13.91
CA LYS A 373 -3.97 -17.88 12.50
C LYS A 373 -4.99 -18.58 11.60
N LEU A 374 -5.17 -18.07 10.37
CA LEU A 374 -6.02 -18.64 9.33
C LEU A 374 -5.21 -18.84 8.04
N THR A 375 -5.23 -20.01 7.42
CA THR A 375 -4.66 -20.19 6.07
C THR A 375 -5.43 -19.35 5.03
N TYR A 376 -4.78 -18.93 3.94
CA TYR A 376 -5.47 -18.21 2.85
C TYR A 376 -6.72 -18.96 2.35
N SER A 377 -6.64 -20.29 2.25
CA SER A 377 -7.77 -21.13 1.84
C SER A 377 -8.93 -21.16 2.84
N GLU A 378 -8.69 -21.03 4.15
CA GLU A 378 -9.76 -20.84 5.13
C GLU A 378 -10.43 -19.47 4.95
N ILE A 379 -9.65 -18.41 4.76
CA ILE A 379 -10.16 -17.03 4.61
C ILE A 379 -11.04 -16.92 3.37
N LYS A 380 -10.61 -17.51 2.25
CA LYS A 380 -11.41 -17.66 1.03
C LYS A 380 -12.73 -18.38 1.29
N LYS A 381 -12.68 -19.57 1.91
CA LYS A 381 -13.87 -20.40 2.23
C LYS A 381 -14.82 -19.74 3.22
N LEU A 382 -14.31 -18.97 4.18
CA LEU A 382 -15.11 -18.35 5.24
C LEU A 382 -15.80 -17.06 4.78
N LEU A 383 -15.15 -16.25 3.94
CA LEU A 383 -15.52 -14.84 3.72
C LEU A 383 -15.70 -14.43 2.25
N VAL A 384 -15.16 -15.18 1.28
CA VAL A 384 -15.27 -14.83 -0.15
C VAL A 384 -16.21 -15.79 -0.89
N ASP A 385 -16.06 -17.08 -0.65
CA ASP A 385 -16.85 -18.13 -1.31
C ASP A 385 -18.20 -18.37 -0.57
N ASN A 386 -18.34 -17.80 0.62
CA ASN A 386 -19.50 -17.95 1.50
C ASN A 386 -20.41 -16.70 1.48
N ASN A 387 -21.42 -16.74 0.62
CA ASN A 387 -22.42 -15.68 0.41
C ASN A 387 -23.18 -15.21 1.67
N LYS A 388 -22.98 -15.85 2.84
CA LYS A 388 -23.54 -15.41 4.13
C LYS A 388 -22.98 -14.05 4.59
N TYR A 389 -21.76 -13.69 4.19
CA TYR A 389 -21.10 -12.44 4.56
C TYR A 389 -20.92 -11.55 3.33
N ASN A 390 -21.90 -10.68 3.05
CA ASN A 390 -21.83 -9.70 1.96
C ASN A 390 -20.93 -8.50 2.34
N THR A 391 -19.68 -8.79 2.68
CA THR A 391 -18.68 -7.83 3.16
C THR A 391 -17.49 -7.80 2.21
N VAL A 392 -17.06 -6.59 1.83
CA VAL A 392 -15.85 -6.38 1.03
C VAL A 392 -14.70 -6.07 2.00
N PRO A 393 -13.48 -6.63 1.80
CA PRO A 393 -12.35 -6.32 2.65
C PRO A 393 -11.91 -4.85 2.51
N ILE A 394 -11.41 -4.29 3.60
CA ILE A 394 -10.84 -2.94 3.66
C ILE A 394 -9.32 -3.06 3.52
N LEU A 395 -8.73 -2.26 2.63
CA LEU A 395 -7.26 -2.15 2.50
C LEU A 395 -6.73 -1.10 3.48
N ASP A 396 -5.82 -1.48 4.37
CA ASP A 396 -4.95 -0.51 5.04
C ASP A 396 -3.72 -0.24 4.16
N GLU A 397 -3.64 0.96 3.59
CA GLU A 397 -2.60 1.34 2.63
C GLU A 397 -1.17 1.40 3.23
N TYR A 398 -1.05 1.53 4.56
CA TYR A 398 0.24 1.65 5.25
C TYR A 398 0.90 0.29 5.45
N SER A 399 0.18 -0.64 6.06
CA SER A 399 0.58 -2.05 6.16
C SER A 399 0.50 -2.77 4.83
N MET A 400 -0.19 -2.19 3.83
CA MET A 400 -0.50 -2.82 2.55
C MET A 400 -1.06 -4.23 2.78
N THR A 401 -2.11 -4.30 3.60
CA THR A 401 -2.74 -5.56 4.02
C THR A 401 -4.25 -5.35 4.07
N ASN A 402 -5.02 -6.37 3.67
CA ASN A 402 -6.48 -6.31 3.73
C ASN A 402 -6.97 -6.78 5.10
N TYR A 403 -8.14 -6.30 5.51
CA TYR A 403 -8.85 -6.84 6.66
C TYR A 403 -10.38 -6.82 6.48
N TYR A 404 -11.05 -7.77 7.13
CA TYR A 404 -12.48 -7.67 7.40
C TYR A 404 -12.67 -7.26 8.86
N ASN A 405 -13.55 -6.31 9.14
CA ASN A 405 -14.02 -6.00 10.49
C ASN A 405 -15.51 -6.34 10.56
N LEU A 406 -15.88 -7.19 11.51
CA LEU A 406 -17.25 -7.64 11.78
C LEU A 406 -17.63 -7.19 13.19
N THR A 407 -18.70 -6.42 13.33
CA THR A 407 -19.25 -6.00 14.63
C THR A 407 -20.62 -6.66 14.83
N TYR A 408 -20.84 -7.27 15.99
CA TYR A 408 -22.06 -8.00 16.33
C TYR A 408 -22.95 -7.21 17.30
N LYS A 409 -24.23 -7.60 17.41
CA LYS A 409 -25.25 -6.87 18.20
C LYS A 409 -25.04 -6.91 19.72
N ASP A 410 -24.14 -7.77 20.20
CA ASP A 410 -23.74 -7.90 21.60
C ASP A 410 -22.50 -7.06 21.96
N ASN A 411 -22.00 -6.26 21.01
CA ASN A 411 -20.74 -5.49 21.08
C ASN A 411 -19.45 -6.33 21.00
N SER A 412 -19.55 -7.63 20.71
CA SER A 412 -18.37 -8.38 20.26
C SER A 412 -17.98 -7.96 18.82
N THR A 413 -16.71 -8.14 18.50
CA THR A 413 -16.15 -7.90 17.17
C THR A 413 -15.23 -9.05 16.77
N LYS A 414 -15.09 -9.27 15.46
CA LYS A 414 -14.01 -10.09 14.89
C LYS A 414 -13.31 -9.30 13.79
N GLU A 415 -11.98 -9.26 13.84
CA GLU A 415 -11.16 -8.63 12.81
C GLU A 415 -10.21 -9.64 12.18
N ILE A 416 -10.19 -9.71 10.85
CA ILE A 416 -9.53 -10.78 10.09
C ILE A 416 -8.58 -10.16 9.08
N TRP A 417 -7.30 -10.06 9.44
CA TRP A 417 -6.22 -9.49 8.63
C TRP A 417 -5.60 -10.53 7.71
N PHE A 418 -5.40 -10.22 6.43
CA PHE A 418 -4.88 -11.15 5.44
C PHE A 418 -4.26 -10.46 4.22
N ASP A 419 -3.46 -11.22 3.48
CA ASP A 419 -2.94 -10.83 2.17
C ASP A 419 -3.72 -11.51 1.04
N ASP A 420 -3.97 -10.76 -0.04
CA ASP A 420 -4.51 -11.26 -1.31
C ASP A 420 -3.47 -11.16 -2.44
N GLU A 421 -3.83 -11.51 -3.67
CA GLU A 421 -2.90 -11.39 -4.81
C GLU A 421 -2.41 -9.95 -5.06
N PHE A 422 -3.16 -8.91 -4.67
CA PHE A 422 -2.78 -7.51 -4.86
C PHE A 422 -1.82 -7.04 -3.76
N THR A 423 -2.17 -7.22 -2.50
CA THR A 423 -1.34 -6.78 -1.37
C THR A 423 -0.02 -7.55 -1.31
N LEU A 424 -0.07 -8.85 -1.59
CA LEU A 424 1.12 -9.70 -1.64
C LEU A 424 2.01 -9.36 -2.83
N SER A 425 1.44 -9.08 -4.02
CA SER A 425 2.20 -8.52 -5.15
C SER A 425 2.89 -7.20 -4.81
N LYS A 426 2.30 -6.34 -3.96
CA LYS A 426 2.95 -5.10 -3.50
C LYS A 426 4.12 -5.38 -2.57
N LYS A 427 4.02 -6.39 -1.69
CA LYS A 427 5.12 -6.84 -0.82
C LYS A 427 6.24 -7.51 -1.63
N TYR A 428 5.92 -8.28 -2.68
CA TYR A 428 6.88 -8.77 -3.67
C TYR A 428 7.58 -7.62 -4.42
N GLN A 429 6.82 -6.65 -4.94
CA GLN A 429 7.38 -5.45 -5.61
C GLN A 429 8.30 -4.65 -4.68
N TYR A 430 7.99 -4.58 -3.37
CA TYR A 430 8.87 -3.95 -2.38
C TYR A 430 10.20 -4.71 -2.21
N ALA A 431 10.16 -6.03 -2.00
CA ALA A 431 11.36 -6.88 -1.93
C ALA A 431 12.28 -6.69 -3.15
N MET A 432 11.70 -6.68 -4.35
CA MET A 432 12.45 -6.47 -5.59
C MET A 432 12.96 -5.04 -5.76
N SER A 433 12.22 -4.03 -5.28
CA SER A 433 12.71 -2.64 -5.29
C SER A 433 13.91 -2.42 -4.36
N LYS A 434 14.02 -3.23 -3.29
CA LYS A 434 15.19 -3.30 -2.38
C LYS A 434 16.31 -4.22 -2.92
N LYS A 435 16.23 -4.63 -4.19
CA LYS A 435 17.22 -5.47 -4.91
C LYS A 435 17.45 -6.87 -4.31
N LEU A 436 16.49 -7.42 -3.59
CA LEU A 436 16.60 -8.81 -3.12
C LEU A 436 16.62 -9.79 -4.30
N LYS A 437 17.23 -10.95 -4.09
CA LYS A 437 17.23 -12.09 -5.03
C LYS A 437 15.80 -12.50 -5.38
N GLY A 438 14.88 -12.41 -4.41
CA GLY A 438 13.48 -12.72 -4.58
C GLY A 438 12.72 -12.87 -3.27
N VAL A 439 11.84 -13.85 -3.18
CA VAL A 439 10.87 -14.01 -2.08
C VAL A 439 10.75 -15.45 -1.59
N GLY A 440 10.26 -15.60 -0.36
CA GLY A 440 9.90 -16.89 0.25
C GLY A 440 8.40 -16.99 0.55
N ILE A 441 7.88 -18.22 0.69
CA ILE A 441 6.47 -18.51 0.95
C ILE A 441 6.33 -19.38 2.20
N TRP A 442 5.78 -18.83 3.29
CA TRP A 442 5.33 -19.61 4.46
C TRP A 442 3.79 -19.69 4.52
N ALA A 443 3.15 -20.80 4.21
CA ALA A 443 3.69 -22.07 3.74
C ALA A 443 2.91 -22.55 2.52
N LEU A 444 3.59 -23.35 1.69
CA LEU A 444 2.99 -23.89 0.47
C LEU A 444 1.78 -24.76 0.81
N GLY A 445 0.68 -24.63 0.05
CA GLY A 445 -0.56 -25.35 0.29
C GLY A 445 -1.49 -24.67 1.29
N TYR A 446 -1.10 -23.58 1.95
CA TYR A 446 -2.07 -22.72 2.66
C TYR A 446 -3.03 -22.02 1.69
N ASP A 447 -2.63 -21.89 0.42
CA ASP A 447 -3.46 -21.53 -0.73
C ASP A 447 -4.39 -22.68 -1.19
N ASN A 448 -4.03 -23.94 -0.95
CA ASN A 448 -4.87 -25.13 -1.15
C ASN A 448 -5.63 -25.16 -2.50
N GLY A 449 -4.93 -24.84 -3.60
CA GLY A 449 -5.49 -24.83 -4.95
C GLY A 449 -6.15 -23.50 -5.40
N TYR A 450 -6.19 -22.46 -4.55
CA TYR A 450 -6.57 -21.12 -4.99
C TYR A 450 -5.42 -20.45 -5.75
N ASN A 451 -5.41 -20.62 -7.08
CA ASN A 451 -4.36 -20.12 -7.99
C ASN A 451 -4.12 -18.59 -7.97
N ASN A 452 -4.86 -17.80 -7.20
CA ASN A 452 -4.68 -16.35 -7.07
C ASN A 452 -3.24 -15.96 -6.68
N LEU A 453 -2.66 -16.62 -5.67
CA LEU A 453 -1.31 -16.29 -5.18
C LEU A 453 -0.21 -16.79 -6.14
N TRP A 454 -0.41 -17.95 -6.78
CA TRP A 454 0.48 -18.44 -7.85
C TRP A 454 0.46 -17.54 -9.09
N ASN A 455 -0.70 -16.98 -9.45
CA ASN A 455 -0.79 -15.96 -10.49
C ASN A 455 0.07 -14.72 -10.14
N ALA A 456 0.09 -14.28 -8.88
CA ALA A 456 0.94 -13.18 -8.44
C ALA A 456 2.44 -13.52 -8.57
N ILE A 457 2.87 -14.72 -8.15
CA ILE A 457 4.26 -15.19 -8.37
C ILE A 457 4.62 -15.14 -9.87
N GLU A 458 3.77 -15.69 -10.74
CA GLU A 458 4.05 -15.69 -12.18
C GLU A 458 4.02 -14.27 -12.80
N ASP A 459 3.18 -13.37 -12.29
CA ASP A 459 3.16 -11.95 -12.69
C ASP A 459 4.42 -11.19 -12.25
N GLU A 460 5.00 -11.50 -11.07
CA GLU A 460 6.18 -10.79 -10.54
C GLU A 460 7.54 -11.40 -10.96
N PHE A 461 7.62 -12.70 -11.21
CA PHE A 461 8.91 -13.43 -11.33
C PHE A 461 9.13 -14.22 -12.63
N ALA A 462 8.10 -14.43 -13.46
CA ALA A 462 8.18 -15.21 -14.70
C ALA A 462 7.88 -14.36 -15.97
N THR A 463 8.09 -13.04 -15.90
CA THR A 463 7.89 -12.11 -17.02
C THR A 463 9.12 -11.22 -17.24
N ASP A 464 9.43 -10.91 -18.50
CA ASP A 464 10.67 -10.21 -18.87
C ASP A 464 10.62 -8.69 -18.70
N ILE A 465 9.42 -8.09 -18.71
CA ILE A 465 9.24 -6.64 -18.78
C ILE A 465 8.47 -6.16 -17.55
N LYS A 466 9.18 -6.00 -16.42
CA LYS A 466 8.61 -5.41 -15.21
C LYS A 466 9.56 -4.45 -14.52
N GLN A 467 9.11 -3.21 -14.34
CA GLN A 467 9.76 -2.22 -13.49
C GLN A 467 9.10 -2.26 -12.11
N TYR A 468 9.76 -2.87 -11.13
CA TYR A 468 9.33 -2.80 -9.73
C TYR A 468 9.44 -1.34 -9.24
N LYS A 469 8.34 -0.80 -8.72
CA LYS A 469 8.29 0.53 -8.11
C LYS A 469 8.08 0.36 -6.62
N ASP A 470 8.93 0.98 -5.80
CA ASP A 470 8.82 0.92 -4.35
C ASP A 470 7.47 1.51 -3.88
N PRO A 471 6.55 0.71 -3.33
CA PRO A 471 5.25 1.20 -2.84
C PRO A 471 5.39 2.18 -1.65
N VAL A 472 6.45 2.06 -0.83
CA VAL A 472 6.72 2.97 0.29
C VAL A 472 7.09 4.35 -0.25
N ALA A 473 7.98 4.41 -1.25
CA ALA A 473 8.37 5.65 -1.90
C ALA A 473 7.23 6.31 -2.70
N LEU A 474 6.30 5.51 -3.26
CA LEU A 474 5.08 6.01 -3.91
C LEU A 474 4.09 6.61 -2.91
N ALA A 475 3.90 5.99 -1.74
CA ALA A 475 3.08 6.53 -0.67
C ALA A 475 3.65 7.86 -0.14
N GLU A 476 4.98 7.98 -0.04
CA GLU A 476 5.69 9.22 0.34
C GLU A 476 5.84 10.23 -0.82
N GLY A 477 4.75 10.39 -1.58
CA GLY A 477 4.67 11.30 -2.71
C GLY A 477 4.89 12.77 -2.34
N TYR A 478 5.15 13.56 -3.37
CA TYR A 478 5.46 14.99 -3.30
C TYR A 478 4.56 15.82 -2.34
N PRO A 479 3.23 15.61 -2.23
CA PRO A 479 2.40 16.34 -1.28
C PRO A 479 2.78 16.14 0.19
N ILE A 480 3.16 14.92 0.61
CA ILE A 480 3.55 14.64 2.01
C ILE A 480 4.90 15.30 2.33
N LYS A 481 5.80 15.34 1.35
CA LYS A 481 7.10 16.03 1.48
C LYS A 481 6.93 17.55 1.57
N ILE A 482 5.94 18.13 0.89
CA ILE A 482 5.53 19.53 1.09
C ILE A 482 4.94 19.73 2.49
N SER A 483 3.94 18.95 2.91
CA SER A 483 3.30 19.12 4.22
C SER A 483 4.28 19.00 5.39
N SER A 484 5.19 18.02 5.35
CA SER A 484 6.24 17.86 6.37
C SER A 484 7.29 18.97 6.33
N PHE A 485 7.64 19.51 5.14
CA PHE A 485 8.48 20.71 5.02
C PHE A 485 7.79 21.95 5.62
N LEU A 486 6.53 22.20 5.30
CA LEU A 486 5.74 23.32 5.83
C LEU A 486 5.63 23.26 7.36
N LEU A 487 5.46 22.07 7.93
CA LEU A 487 5.46 21.86 9.39
C LEU A 487 6.84 22.07 10.01
N LYS A 488 7.90 21.46 9.43
CA LYS A 488 9.28 21.54 9.95
C LYS A 488 9.82 22.98 9.94
N TYR A 489 9.48 23.76 8.92
CA TYR A 489 9.94 25.15 8.75
C TYR A 489 8.87 26.18 9.08
N ASN A 490 7.80 25.81 9.81
CA ASN A 490 6.65 26.67 10.09
C ASN A 490 7.02 28.06 10.64
N LYS A 491 7.93 28.14 11.60
CA LYS A 491 8.45 29.41 12.18
C LYS A 491 9.18 30.26 11.14
N LEU A 492 10.01 29.64 10.29
CA LEU A 492 10.79 30.33 9.26
C LEU A 492 9.86 30.89 8.17
N LEU A 493 8.91 30.08 7.71
CA LEU A 493 7.91 30.44 6.70
C LEU A 493 6.97 31.53 7.22
N PHE A 494 6.54 31.47 8.48
CA PHE A 494 5.70 32.49 9.11
C PHE A 494 6.44 33.83 9.25
N THR A 495 7.70 33.82 9.67
CA THR A 495 8.55 35.03 9.72
C THR A 495 8.79 35.61 8.32
N ALA A 496 9.08 34.77 7.32
CA ALA A 496 9.25 35.23 5.94
C ALA A 496 7.95 35.82 5.36
N ALA A 497 6.79 35.22 5.65
CA ALA A 497 5.49 35.75 5.27
C ALA A 497 5.20 37.11 5.94
N ILE A 498 5.51 37.28 7.23
CA ILE A 498 5.37 38.58 7.92
C ILE A 498 6.25 39.65 7.25
N ILE A 499 7.52 39.34 6.97
CA ILE A 499 8.44 40.28 6.29
C ILE A 499 7.87 40.65 4.91
N PHE A 500 7.42 39.66 4.12
CA PHE A 500 6.78 39.90 2.83
C PHE A 500 5.54 40.80 2.93
N PHE A 501 4.60 40.52 3.86
CA PHE A 501 3.41 41.35 4.04
C PHE A 501 3.74 42.78 4.50
N ILE A 502 4.75 42.97 5.35
CA ILE A 502 5.25 44.30 5.74
C ILE A 502 5.84 45.03 4.52
N THR A 503 6.64 44.35 3.69
CA THR A 503 7.21 44.94 2.46
C THR A 503 6.13 45.32 1.45
N VAL A 504 5.11 44.48 1.26
CA VAL A 504 3.96 44.79 0.39
C VAL A 504 3.15 45.96 0.95
N ALA A 505 2.89 46.00 2.26
CA ALA A 505 2.19 47.11 2.90
C ALA A 505 2.96 48.44 2.75
N LEU A 506 4.28 48.44 2.99
CA LEU A 506 5.13 49.62 2.82
C LEU A 506 5.14 50.09 1.36
N SER A 507 5.27 49.16 0.40
CA SER A 507 5.21 49.46 -1.04
C SER A 507 3.86 50.07 -1.44
N PHE A 508 2.76 49.57 -0.86
CA PHE A 508 1.42 50.09 -1.07
C PHE A 508 1.24 51.49 -0.49
N PHE A 509 1.74 51.77 0.72
CA PHE A 509 1.76 53.14 1.27
C PHE A 509 2.61 54.10 0.43
N ILE A 510 3.75 53.65 -0.12
CA ILE A 510 4.56 54.44 -1.05
C ILE A 510 3.77 54.74 -2.34
N LEU A 511 3.07 53.76 -2.93
CA LEU A 511 2.23 53.98 -4.10
C LEU A 511 1.11 55.01 -3.86
N LEU A 512 0.57 55.08 -2.63
CA LEU A 512 -0.43 56.10 -2.25
C LEU A 512 0.14 57.52 -2.12
N THR A 513 1.47 57.71 -2.19
CA THR A 513 2.08 59.04 -2.25
C THR A 513 1.98 59.68 -3.65
N ASP A 514 1.79 58.89 -4.72
CA ASP A 514 1.50 59.42 -6.06
C ASP A 514 0.05 59.93 -6.14
N TRP A 515 -0.12 61.16 -6.62
CA TRP A 515 -1.44 61.76 -6.82
C TRP A 515 -2.25 61.05 -7.91
N LYS A 516 -1.61 60.48 -8.93
CA LYS A 516 -2.27 59.74 -10.02
C LYS A 516 -2.90 58.45 -9.50
N VAL A 517 -2.21 57.76 -8.58
CA VAL A 517 -2.72 56.56 -7.92
C VAL A 517 -3.92 56.91 -7.05
N ARG A 518 -3.84 57.96 -6.21
CA ARG A 518 -4.98 58.44 -5.41
C ARG A 518 -6.18 58.83 -6.27
N ASP A 519 -5.97 59.60 -7.34
CA ASP A 519 -7.01 60.06 -8.25
C ASP A 519 -7.68 58.87 -8.98
N SER A 520 -6.88 57.92 -9.49
CA SER A 520 -7.39 56.71 -10.13
C SER A 520 -8.19 55.80 -9.18
N ILE A 521 -7.85 55.76 -7.89
CA ILE A 521 -8.64 55.07 -6.86
C ILE A 521 -9.96 55.81 -6.63
N LEU A 522 -9.92 57.14 -6.47
CA LEU A 522 -11.11 57.94 -6.17
C LEU A 522 -12.12 57.99 -7.32
N GLN A 523 -11.68 58.06 -8.57
CA GLN A 523 -12.57 58.18 -9.74
C GLN A 523 -13.38 56.91 -10.07
N ARG A 524 -12.91 55.70 -9.72
CA ARG A 524 -13.51 54.44 -10.17
C ARG A 524 -13.91 53.54 -9.00
N LYS A 525 -15.22 53.27 -8.85
CA LYS A 525 -15.77 52.35 -7.83
C LYS A 525 -15.04 50.99 -7.77
N LEU A 526 -14.65 50.42 -8.91
CA LEU A 526 -13.88 49.17 -8.95
C LEU A 526 -12.51 49.29 -8.27
N HIS A 527 -11.82 50.43 -8.42
CA HIS A 527 -10.51 50.66 -7.81
C HIS A 527 -10.65 50.92 -6.30
N GLN A 528 -11.74 51.57 -5.87
CA GLN A 528 -12.10 51.68 -4.44
C GLN A 528 -12.30 50.29 -3.81
N TRP A 529 -13.05 49.39 -4.47
CA TRP A 529 -13.24 48.01 -4.00
C TRP A 529 -11.92 47.21 -3.93
N ILE A 530 -11.06 47.32 -4.93
CA ILE A 530 -9.74 46.67 -4.95
C ILE A 530 -8.85 47.24 -3.82
N PHE A 531 -8.84 48.57 -3.64
CA PHE A 531 -8.13 49.24 -2.55
C PHE A 531 -8.58 48.73 -1.17
N ILE A 532 -9.90 48.64 -0.94
CA ILE A 532 -10.49 48.12 0.30
C ILE A 532 -10.10 46.65 0.53
N MET A 533 -10.14 45.80 -0.51
CA MET A 533 -9.72 44.40 -0.44
C MET A 533 -8.25 44.26 -0.06
N ILE A 534 -7.37 45.06 -0.67
CA ILE A 534 -5.93 45.05 -0.35
C ILE A 534 -5.70 45.50 1.10
N CYS A 535 -6.32 46.60 1.53
CA CYS A 535 -6.24 47.07 2.92
C CYS A 535 -6.70 45.99 3.92
N PHE A 536 -7.80 45.28 3.64
CA PHE A 536 -8.29 44.20 4.49
C PHE A 536 -7.29 43.03 4.58
N ILE A 537 -6.75 42.60 3.43
CA ILE A 537 -5.74 41.53 3.36
C ILE A 537 -4.46 41.90 4.13
N LEU A 538 -4.02 43.16 4.04
CA LEU A 538 -2.82 43.64 4.75
C LEU A 538 -3.04 43.83 6.27
N ILE A 539 -4.28 43.97 6.74
CA ILE A 539 -4.62 44.08 8.16
C ILE A 539 -4.66 42.71 8.86
N LEU A 540 -5.01 41.63 8.16
CA LEU A 540 -5.11 40.28 8.75
C LEU A 540 -3.83 39.84 9.50
N PRO A 541 -2.60 39.94 8.95
CA PRO A 541 -1.37 39.63 9.69
C PRO A 541 -1.17 40.50 10.95
N ILE A 542 -1.56 41.77 10.89
CA ILE A 542 -1.46 42.71 12.00
C ILE A 542 -2.41 42.30 13.12
N THR A 543 -3.64 41.86 12.80
CA THR A 543 -4.59 41.36 13.81
C THR A 543 -4.13 40.06 14.48
N ALA A 544 -3.45 39.17 13.76
CA ALA A 544 -2.85 37.97 14.34
C ALA A 544 -1.65 38.32 15.26
N LEU A 545 -0.84 39.31 14.90
CA LEU A 545 0.22 39.84 15.77
C LEU A 545 -0.33 40.52 17.02
N ILE A 546 -1.38 41.35 16.89
CA ILE A 546 -2.06 41.99 18.02
C ILE A 546 -2.66 40.93 18.96
N TYR A 547 -3.35 39.91 18.43
CA TYR A 547 -3.87 38.80 19.24
C TYR A 547 -2.76 38.06 19.99
N ASN A 548 -1.66 37.71 19.32
CA ASN A 548 -0.53 37.02 19.95
C ASN A 548 0.25 37.89 20.96
N GLY A 549 0.22 39.22 20.80
CA GLY A 549 0.72 40.16 21.80
C GLY A 549 -0.21 40.26 23.01
N LEU A 550 -1.51 40.45 22.77
CA LEU A 550 -2.54 40.53 23.82
C LEU A 550 -2.57 39.26 24.66
N ASN A 551 -2.59 38.07 24.06
CA ASN A 551 -2.59 36.81 24.82
C ASN A 551 -1.26 36.49 25.56
N LYS A 552 -0.22 37.33 25.42
CA LYS A 552 0.96 37.31 26.32
C LYS A 552 0.84 38.27 27.51
N VAL A 553 -0.05 39.25 27.47
CA VAL A 553 -0.20 40.31 28.50
C VAL A 553 -1.47 40.10 29.33
N LEU A 554 -2.58 39.72 28.69
CA LEU A 554 -3.88 39.49 29.32
C LEU A 554 -3.94 38.39 30.39
N PRO A 555 -3.07 37.34 30.40
CA PRO A 555 -3.00 36.40 31.52
C PRO A 555 -2.71 37.07 32.87
N ASN A 556 -1.95 38.19 32.88
CA ASN A 556 -1.68 38.96 34.09
C ASN A 556 -2.92 39.71 34.64
N ILE A 557 -4.03 39.70 33.89
CA ILE A 557 -5.31 40.34 34.22
C ILE A 557 -6.46 39.32 34.20
N ASN A 558 -6.15 38.02 34.16
CA ASN A 558 -7.10 36.90 34.14
C ASN A 558 -8.10 36.89 32.96
N VAL A 559 -7.75 37.52 31.83
CA VAL A 559 -8.58 37.57 30.61
C VAL A 559 -8.02 36.65 29.52
N PHE A 560 -8.87 35.82 28.91
CA PHE A 560 -8.50 34.89 27.85
C PHE A 560 -9.34 35.10 26.59
N ILE A 561 -8.70 35.45 25.47
CA ILE A 561 -9.39 35.64 24.18
C ILE A 561 -9.39 34.32 23.39
N LYS A 562 -10.57 33.77 23.10
CA LYS A 562 -10.75 32.56 22.25
C LYS A 562 -10.19 32.78 20.83
N PRO A 563 -9.62 31.76 20.16
CA PRO A 563 -9.04 31.91 18.82
C PRO A 563 -10.00 32.47 17.76
N GLU A 564 -11.27 32.08 17.82
CA GLU A 564 -12.35 32.55 16.92
C GLU A 564 -12.46 34.09 16.86
N TRP A 565 -12.13 34.78 17.96
CA TRP A 565 -12.24 36.23 18.07
C TRP A 565 -11.22 36.98 17.21
N GLN A 566 -10.14 36.32 16.73
CA GLN A 566 -9.26 36.91 15.72
C GLN A 566 -10.04 37.37 14.48
N ILE A 567 -10.93 36.51 13.98
CA ILE A 567 -11.70 36.75 12.76
C ILE A 567 -12.73 37.85 12.99
N TYR A 568 -13.43 37.83 14.14
CA TYR A 568 -14.41 38.86 14.48
C TYR A 568 -13.75 40.24 14.71
N ILE A 569 -12.57 40.30 15.34
CA ILE A 569 -11.79 41.53 15.53
C ILE A 569 -11.29 42.07 14.18
N ALA A 570 -10.76 41.21 13.31
CA ALA A 570 -10.33 41.61 11.97
C ALA A 570 -11.49 42.11 11.10
N PHE A 571 -12.65 41.45 11.17
CA PHE A 571 -13.86 41.88 10.48
C PHE A 571 -14.36 43.24 11.00
N ALA A 572 -14.40 43.44 12.32
CA ALA A 572 -14.79 44.71 12.94
C ALA A 572 -13.83 45.86 12.55
N LEU A 573 -12.51 45.63 12.58
CA LEU A 573 -11.51 46.61 12.14
C LEU A 573 -11.64 46.91 10.64
N GLY A 574 -11.92 45.90 9.80
CA GLY A 574 -12.20 46.07 8.39
C GLY A 574 -13.45 46.93 8.12
N MET A 575 -14.54 46.70 8.85
CA MET A 575 -15.78 47.48 8.78
C MET A 575 -15.57 48.94 9.23
N ILE A 576 -14.80 49.15 10.30
CA ILE A 576 -14.42 50.49 10.78
C ILE A 576 -13.58 51.23 9.73
N LEU A 577 -12.57 50.56 9.16
CA LEU A 577 -11.72 51.14 8.11
C LEU A 577 -12.55 51.50 6.86
N PHE A 578 -13.44 50.60 6.42
CA PHE A 578 -14.34 50.82 5.29
C PHE A 578 -15.24 52.05 5.50
N TYR A 579 -15.84 52.18 6.69
CA TYR A 579 -16.66 53.33 7.06
C TYR A 579 -15.88 54.65 7.07
N PHE A 580 -14.64 54.65 7.59
CA PHE A 580 -13.77 55.84 7.51
C PHE A 580 -13.36 56.17 6.07
N ILE A 581 -12.96 55.18 5.25
CA ILE A 581 -12.61 55.37 3.84
C ILE A 581 -13.78 55.98 3.06
N GLN A 582 -15.02 55.54 3.28
CA GLN A 582 -16.20 56.16 2.65
C GLN A 582 -16.45 57.61 3.08
N LYS A 583 -15.99 58.03 4.26
CA LYS A 583 -16.11 59.42 4.74
C LYS A 583 -14.91 60.31 4.39
N PHE A 584 -13.79 59.74 3.92
CA PHE A 584 -12.60 60.50 3.51
C PHE A 584 -12.79 61.21 2.16
N LYS A 585 -13.53 62.32 2.17
CA LYS A 585 -13.43 63.36 1.13
C LYS A 585 -12.13 64.14 1.33
N PHE A 586 -11.05 63.67 0.74
CA PHE A 586 -9.88 64.53 0.52
C PHE A 586 -10.32 65.76 -0.27
N LYS A 587 -10.02 66.97 0.23
CA LYS A 587 -9.99 68.14 -0.65
C LYS A 587 -9.00 67.85 -1.77
N SER A 588 -9.28 68.34 -2.97
CA SER A 588 -8.27 68.43 -4.03
C SER A 588 -7.19 69.40 -3.57
N ILE A 589 -6.13 68.86 -2.96
CA ILE A 589 -4.86 69.56 -2.80
C ILE A 589 -4.42 69.94 -4.22
N GLU A 590 -4.01 71.18 -4.40
CA GLU A 590 -3.72 71.73 -5.72
C GLU A 590 -2.62 70.93 -6.42
N ARG A 591 -2.74 70.83 -7.75
CA ARG A 591 -1.77 70.12 -8.57
C ARG A 591 -0.48 70.95 -8.62
N PRO A 592 0.70 70.37 -8.35
CA PRO A 592 1.95 70.92 -8.85
C PRO A 592 2.03 70.79 -10.39
#